data_AF-A0A5N3WZW2-F1
#
_entry.id   AF-A0A5N3WZW2-F1
#
_cell.length_a   1.000
_cell.length_b   1.000
_cell.length_c   1.000
_cell.angle_alpha   90.00
_cell.angle_beta   90.00
_cell.angle_gamma   90.00
#
_symmetry.space_group_name_H-M   'P 1'
#
loop_
_entity.id
_entity.type
_entity.pdbx_description
1 polymer ?
#
loop_
_entity_poly.entity_id
_entity_poly.type
_entity_poly.pdbx_seq_one_letter_code
_entity_poly.pdbx_strand_id
1 'polypeptide(L)'
;MKTVTVFFLLAFVVMGLEVAWAQKSPGKGRQRPGFCPELPKGTIGTCVELCSGDDSCPRGMKCCSHGCGHSCTTPVFRKGGSGGHGKVGQKVN
;
A
#
# COMPACT_ATOMS: atom_id res chain seq x y z
N MET A 1 -8.18 -45.55 -4.32
CA MET A 1 -9.06 -44.47 -4.85
C MET A 1 -9.44 -43.45 -3.78
N LYS A 2 -9.90 -43.86 -2.58
CA LYS A 2 -10.28 -42.92 -1.50
C LYS A 2 -9.10 -42.09 -0.95
N THR A 3 -7.93 -42.71 -0.81
CA THR A 3 -6.69 -42.04 -0.38
C THR A 3 -6.22 -40.96 -1.34
N VAL A 4 -6.46 -41.17 -2.64
CA VAL A 4 -6.13 -40.23 -3.70
C VAL A 4 -7.05 -39.00 -3.61
N THR A 5 -8.35 -39.21 -3.44
CA THR A 5 -9.32 -38.12 -3.22
C THR A 5 -9.00 -37.32 -1.95
N VAL A 6 -8.68 -37.99 -0.84
CA VAL A 6 -8.28 -37.31 0.41
C VAL A 6 -7.01 -36.48 0.21
N PHE A 7 -6.02 -37.02 -0.49
CA PHE A 7 -4.77 -36.30 -0.78
C PHE A 7 -5.01 -35.04 -1.65
N PHE A 8 -5.83 -35.15 -2.69
CA PHE A 8 -6.22 -34.01 -3.52
C PHE A 8 -7.00 -32.94 -2.73
N LEU A 9 -7.94 -33.35 -1.87
CA LEU A 9 -8.70 -32.41 -1.03
C LEU A 9 -7.81 -31.68 -0.03
N LEU A 10 -6.86 -32.37 0.62
CA LEU A 10 -5.90 -31.75 1.51
C LEU A 10 -5.00 -30.74 0.78
N ALA A 11 -4.55 -31.05 -0.44
CA ALA A 11 -3.73 -30.15 -1.24
C ALA A 11 -4.49 -28.86 -1.64
N PHE A 12 -5.76 -28.95 -2.04
CA PHE A 12 -6.57 -27.78 -2.39
C PHE A 12 -6.83 -26.87 -1.19
N VAL A 13 -7.10 -27.43 -0.01
CA VAL A 13 -7.33 -26.67 1.22
C VAL A 13 -6.06 -25.94 1.66
N VAL A 14 -4.89 -26.58 1.55
CA VAL A 14 -3.59 -25.97 1.86
C VAL A 14 -3.25 -24.85 0.87
N MET A 15 -3.46 -25.04 -0.43
CA MET A 15 -3.23 -23.98 -1.43
C MET A 15 -4.17 -22.79 -1.26
N GLY A 16 -5.43 -23.01 -0.87
CA GLY A 16 -6.42 -21.93 -0.66
C GLY A 16 -6.13 -21.06 0.57
N LEU A 17 -5.59 -21.64 1.65
CA LEU A 17 -5.27 -20.91 2.89
C LEU A 17 -4.10 -19.94 2.72
N GLU A 18 -3.13 -20.26 1.86
CA GLU A 18 -1.96 -19.41 1.59
C GLU A 18 -2.28 -18.17 0.73
N VAL A 19 -3.28 -18.25 -0.15
CA VAL A 19 -3.70 -17.13 -1.01
C VAL A 19 -4.32 -15.98 -0.19
N ALA A 20 -4.80 -16.27 1.03
CA ALA A 20 -5.38 -15.27 1.93
C ALA A 20 -4.35 -14.32 2.57
N TRP A 21 -3.05 -14.65 2.56
CA TRP A 21 -2.01 -13.84 3.20
C TRP A 21 -1.15 -13.01 2.24
N ALA A 22 -1.34 -13.17 0.93
CA ALA A 22 -0.66 -12.34 -0.08
C ALA A 22 -1.27 -10.92 -0.22
N GLN A 23 -2.42 -10.63 0.42
CA GLN A 23 -3.05 -9.31 0.43
C GLN A 23 -2.55 -8.40 1.58
N LYS A 24 -1.27 -8.49 1.94
CA LYS A 24 -0.63 -7.43 2.73
C LYS A 24 -0.28 -6.29 1.77
N SER A 25 -1.26 -5.43 1.49
CA SER A 25 -1.19 -4.13 0.77
C SER A 25 0.08 -3.88 -0.08
N PRO A 26 0.00 -3.96 -1.41
CA PRO A 26 1.07 -3.52 -2.29
C PRO A 26 1.04 -1.99 -2.31
N GLY A 27 1.74 -1.36 -1.38
CA GLY A 27 1.75 0.12 -1.34
C GLY A 27 2.73 0.76 -0.36
N LYS A 28 3.53 -0.03 0.36
CA LYS A 28 4.68 0.51 1.09
C LYS A 28 5.95 0.18 0.32
N GLY A 29 6.13 0.86 -0.81
CA GLY A 29 7.46 1.14 -1.32
C GLY A 29 8.32 1.69 -0.18
N ARG A 30 9.61 1.35 -0.20
CA ARG A 30 10.60 1.66 0.84
C ARG A 30 10.38 3.08 1.41
N GLN A 31 10.01 3.18 2.69
CA GLN A 31 9.57 4.45 3.26
C GLN A 31 10.76 5.32 3.68
N ARG A 32 10.87 6.50 3.09
CA ARG A 32 11.67 7.61 3.59
C ARG A 32 10.94 8.31 4.75
N PRO A 33 11.66 8.93 5.70
CA PRO A 33 11.03 9.64 6.82
C PRO A 33 10.15 10.79 6.33
N GLY A 34 9.11 11.09 7.11
CA GLY A 34 8.10 12.12 6.79
C GLY A 34 6.78 11.54 6.29
N PHE A 35 5.78 12.40 6.15
CA PHE A 35 4.41 12.05 5.76
C PHE A 35 4.06 12.66 4.40
N CYS A 36 3.11 12.04 3.69
CA CYS A 36 2.50 12.67 2.53
C CYS A 36 1.72 13.91 2.98
N PRO A 37 1.82 15.04 2.27
CA PRO A 37 0.97 16.19 2.54
C PRO A 37 -0.50 15.81 2.37
N GLU A 38 -1.36 16.41 3.18
CA GLU A 38 -2.80 16.20 3.07
C GLU A 38 -3.30 17.00 1.86
N LEU A 39 -3.75 16.31 0.81
CA LEU A 39 -4.33 16.97 -0.35
C LEU A 39 -5.75 17.48 -0.03
N PRO A 40 -6.16 18.64 -0.58
CA PRO A 40 -7.53 19.11 -0.46
C PRO A 40 -8.50 18.06 -1.03
N LYS A 41 -9.56 17.75 -0.27
CA LYS A 41 -10.61 16.81 -0.69
C LYS A 41 -11.16 17.25 -2.06
N GLY A 42 -11.15 16.35 -3.04
CA GLY A 42 -11.61 16.64 -4.41
C GLY A 42 -10.49 16.97 -5.41
N THR A 43 -9.24 17.06 -4.98
CA THR A 43 -8.10 17.16 -5.89
C THR A 43 -7.76 15.76 -6.41
N ILE A 44 -8.40 15.34 -7.50
CA ILE A 44 -7.92 14.20 -8.27
C ILE A 44 -6.68 14.71 -9.01
N GLY A 45 -5.49 14.32 -8.53
CA GLY A 45 -4.26 14.55 -9.29
C GLY A 45 -4.37 13.90 -10.67
N THR A 46 -3.55 14.33 -11.64
CA THR A 46 -3.49 13.63 -12.93
C THR A 46 -3.28 12.14 -12.68
N CYS A 47 -4.15 11.29 -13.22
CA CYS A 47 -4.09 9.83 -13.05
C CYS A 47 -2.88 9.28 -13.80
N VAL A 48 -1.70 9.44 -13.21
CA VAL A 48 -0.42 9.05 -13.76
C VAL A 48 0.35 8.34 -12.66
N GLU A 49 0.88 7.17 -13.01
CA GLU A 49 1.80 6.41 -12.18
C GLU A 49 3.23 6.91 -12.44
N LEU A 50 3.63 7.96 -11.70
CA LEU A 50 4.94 8.59 -11.86
C LEU A 50 6.03 7.93 -10.99
N CYS A 51 5.63 7.22 -9.94
CA CYS A 51 6.53 6.54 -9.02
C CYS A 51 5.88 5.27 -8.46
N SER A 52 6.69 4.24 -8.18
CA SER A 52 6.22 3.00 -7.52
C SER A 52 6.64 2.94 -6.04
N GLY A 53 7.53 3.83 -5.60
CA GLY A 53 7.95 3.96 -4.22
C GLY A 53 8.87 5.16 -4.02
N ASP A 54 9.23 5.45 -2.76
CA ASP A 54 10.04 6.65 -2.47
C ASP A 54 11.41 6.60 -3.16
N ASP A 55 11.96 5.42 -3.44
CA ASP A 55 13.23 5.26 -4.18
C ASP A 55 13.15 5.70 -5.64
N SER A 56 11.96 5.64 -6.26
CA SER A 56 11.73 6.16 -7.62
C SER A 56 11.79 7.69 -7.66
N CYS A 57 11.68 8.35 -6.49
CA CYS A 57 11.68 9.78 -6.39
C CYS A 57 13.08 10.35 -6.09
N PRO A 58 13.36 11.59 -6.54
CA PRO A 58 14.56 12.34 -6.17
C PRO A 58 14.79 12.36 -4.66
N ARG A 59 16.04 12.52 -4.23
CA ARG A 59 16.41 12.55 -2.81
C ARG A 59 15.54 13.55 -2.04
N GLY A 60 15.02 13.11 -0.89
CA GLY A 60 14.18 13.94 -0.02
C GLY A 60 12.69 13.99 -0.40
N MET A 61 12.27 13.34 -1.48
CA MET A 61 10.85 13.23 -1.86
C MET A 61 10.25 11.88 -1.50
N LYS A 62 8.92 11.84 -1.38
CA LYS A 62 8.12 10.63 -1.14
C LYS A 62 7.17 10.38 -2.29
N CYS A 63 6.89 9.12 -2.56
CA CYS A 63 5.89 8.69 -3.52
C CYS A 63 4.53 8.60 -2.81
N CYS A 64 3.59 9.44 -3.21
CA CYS A 64 2.29 9.57 -2.54
C CYS A 64 1.15 9.27 -3.50
N SER A 65 0.16 8.52 -3.02
CA SER A 65 -1.07 8.21 -3.76
C SER A 65 -2.04 9.38 -3.67
N HIS A 66 -2.50 9.86 -4.81
CA HIS A 66 -3.45 10.97 -4.92
C HIS A 66 -4.83 10.47 -5.39
N GLY A 67 -5.14 9.19 -5.14
CA GLY A 67 -6.37 8.53 -5.57
C GLY A 67 -6.11 7.52 -6.68
N CYS A 68 -6.05 7.97 -7.94
CA CYS A 68 -5.87 7.11 -9.11
C CYS A 68 -4.42 6.93 -9.58
N GLY A 69 -3.49 7.70 -9.03
CA GLY A 69 -2.08 7.73 -9.44
C GLY A 69 -1.14 7.98 -8.27
N HIS A 70 0.15 7.71 -8.50
CA HIS A 70 1.23 8.03 -7.57
C HIS A 70 2.15 9.11 -8.12
N SER A 71 2.49 10.10 -7.30
CA SER A 71 3.39 11.17 -7.68
C SER A 71 4.41 11.48 -6.59
N CYS A 72 5.58 11.96 -7.00
CA CYS A 72 6.63 12.39 -6.07
C CYS A 72 6.27 13.76 -5.48
N THR A 73 6.22 13.85 -4.17
CA THR A 73 5.91 15.08 -3.44
C THR A 73 6.87 15.31 -2.28
N THR A 74 6.96 16.56 -1.86
CA THR A 74 7.78 16.96 -0.71
C THR A 74 7.11 16.47 0.58
N PRO A 75 7.84 15.73 1.45
CA PRO A 75 7.30 15.24 2.71
C PRO A 75 7.02 16.38 3.70
N VAL A 76 6.02 16.17 4.55
CA VAL A 76 5.77 17.00 5.72
C VAL A 76 6.29 16.30 6.98
N PHE A 77 6.97 17.06 7.85
CA PHE A 77 7.48 16.58 9.14
C PHE A 77 6.72 17.28 10.26
N ARG A 78 5.90 16.54 11.02
CA ARG A 78 5.23 17.09 12.19
C ARG A 78 6.27 17.26 13.31
N LYS A 79 6.43 18.48 13.83
CA LYS A 79 7.24 18.74 15.03
C LYS A 79 6.55 18.13 16.25
N GLY A 80 7.04 16.98 16.71
CA GLY A 80 6.71 16.38 18.01
C GLY A 80 5.67 15.25 17.95
N GLY A 81 6.06 14.07 18.46
CA GLY A 81 5.15 12.95 18.77
C GLY A 81 5.46 11.67 17.98
N SER A 82 6.08 10.71 18.66
CA SER A 82 6.39 9.37 18.19
C SER A 82 5.20 8.64 17.54
N GLY A 83 5.47 7.98 16.40
CA GLY A 83 4.84 6.72 16.01
C GLY A 83 3.33 6.73 15.77
N GLY A 84 2.88 7.37 14.68
CA GLY A 84 1.51 7.21 14.18
C GLY A 84 1.47 6.29 12.96
N HIS A 85 1.14 5.01 13.15
CA HIS A 85 0.61 4.17 12.07
C HIS A 85 -0.74 4.77 11.64
N GLY A 86 -0.73 5.68 10.67
CA GLY A 86 -1.94 6.23 10.07
C GLY A 86 -2.74 5.14 9.38
N LYS A 87 -3.80 4.64 10.02
CA LYS A 87 -4.82 3.83 9.36
C LYS A 87 -5.74 4.80 8.62
N VAL A 88 -5.61 4.88 7.29
CA VAL A 88 -6.67 5.48 6.46
C VAL A 88 -7.81 4.47 6.42
N GLY A 89 -8.89 4.80 7.13
CA GLY A 89 -10.13 4.01 7.12
C GLY A 89 -10.84 4.16 5.77
N GLN A 90 -10.99 3.06 5.06
CA GLN A 90 -11.86 2.97 3.89
C GLN A 90 -13.31 2.86 4.39
N LYS A 91 -14.02 3.99 4.48
CA LYS A 91 -15.49 3.98 4.51
C LYS A 91 -15.96 3.83 3.06
N VAL A 92 -16.43 2.64 2.69
CA VAL A 92 -17.36 2.46 1.57
C VAL A 92 -18.77 2.43 2.16
N ASN A 93 -19.66 3.26 1.63
CA ASN A 93 -21.10 3.09 1.80
C ASN A 93 -21.54 1.93 0.90
#